data_AF-A0A418KLL4-F1
#
_entry.id   AF-A0A418KLL4-F1
#
_cell.length_a   1.000
_cell.length_b   1.000
_cell.length_c   1.000
_cell.angle_alpha   90.00
_cell.angle_beta   90.00
_cell.angle_gamma   90.00
#
_symmetry.space_group_name_H-M   'P 1'
#
loop_
_entity.id
_entity.type
_entity.pdbx_description
1 polymer ?
#
loop_
_entity_poly.entity_id
_entity_poly.type
_entity_poly.pdbx_seq_one_letter_code
_entity_poly.pdbx_strand_id
1 'polypeptide(L)' 'MFETPWRLRPAWFNGQLGFACYRRDPADGAFRLGAVNVLSLRDGLVTQLSSFIDPELLPRLGLPADPP' A
#
# COMPACT_ATOMS: atom_id res chain seq x y z
N MET A 1 10.43 -8.94 18.50
CA MET A 1 10.71 -8.08 17.33
C MET A 1 9.42 -7.96 16.55
N PHE A 2 8.86 -6.76 16.38
CA PHE A 2 7.64 -6.54 15.58
C PHE A 2 8.02 -6.46 14.11
N GLU A 3 8.42 -7.59 13.52
CA GLU A 3 8.71 -7.66 12.10
C GLU A 3 7.51 -8.28 11.39
N THR A 4 6.71 -7.41 10.79
CA THR A 4 5.69 -7.85 9.84
C THR A 4 6.28 -7.67 8.44
N PRO A 5 6.48 -8.73 7.65
CA PRO A 5 6.99 -8.59 6.29
C PRO A 5 6.01 -7.84 5.39
N TRP A 6 6.54 -6.89 4.62
CA TRP A 6 5.77 -6.10 3.64
C TRP A 6 6.40 -6.20 2.25
N ARG A 7 5.55 -6.15 1.22
CA ARG A 7 5.92 -5.91 -0.17
C ARG A 7 5.21 -4.67 -0.66
N LEU A 8 5.94 -3.78 -1.32
CA LEU A 8 5.41 -2.53 -1.85
C LEU A 8 5.40 -2.59 -3.37
N ARG A 9 4.28 -2.20 -3.98
CA ARG A 9 4.15 -2.05 -5.43
C ARG A 9 3.83 -0.59 -5.75
N PRO A 10 4.63 0.12 -6.58
CA PRO A 10 4.27 1.44 -7.05
C PRO A 10 2.90 1.45 -7.73
N ALA A 11 2.10 2.46 -7.43
CA ALA A 11 0.77 2.64 -7.98
C ALA A 11 0.44 4.13 -8.09
N TRP A 12 -0.62 4.43 -8.83
CA TRP A 12 -1.15 5.78 -8.97
C TRP A 12 -2.52 5.87 -8.30
N PHE A 13 -2.70 6.89 -7.47
CA PHE A 13 -3.96 7.18 -6.80
C PHE A 13 -4.35 8.61 -7.09
N ASN A 14 -5.47 8.82 -7.77
CA ASN A 14 -5.93 10.17 -8.16
C ASN A 14 -4.85 11.00 -8.88
N GLY A 15 -4.02 10.36 -9.73
CA GLY A 15 -2.92 11.02 -10.43
C GLY A 15 -1.67 11.30 -9.59
N GLN A 16 -1.67 10.94 -8.30
CA GLN A 16 -0.50 11.04 -7.42
C GLN A 16 0.24 9.71 -7.32
N LEU A 17 1.55 9.78 -7.09
CA LEU A 17 2.38 8.61 -6.86
C LEU A 17 2.08 7.99 -5.49
N GLY A 18 2.09 6.66 -5.42
CA GLY A 18 1.88 5.95 -4.19
C GLY A 18 2.34 4.50 -4.22
N PHE A 19 2.00 3.77 -3.17
CA PHE A 19 2.26 2.35 -3.04
C PHE A 19 0.99 1.59 -2.68
N ALA A 20 0.80 0.44 -3.32
CA ALA A 20 -0.01 -0.64 -2.78
C ALA A 20 0.86 -1.48 -1.84
N CYS A 21 0.46 -1.58 -0.58
CA CYS A 21 1.25 -2.17 0.50
C CYS A 21 0.65 -3.52 0.88
N TYR A 22 1.37 -4.60 0.58
CA TYR A 22 0.94 -5.96 0.86
C TYR A 22 1.65 -6.47 2.09
N ARG A 23 0.86 -6.89 3.08
CA ARG A 23 1.34 -7.43 4.34
C ARG A 23 1.30 -8.94 4.27
N ARG A 24 2.34 -9.61 4.78
CA ARG A 24 2.28 -11.06 4.97
C ARG A 24 1.27 -11.39 6.07
N ASP A 25 0.28 -12.19 5.73
CA ASP A 25 -0.71 -12.69 6.67
C ASP A 25 -0.07 -13.80 7.53
N PRO A 26 -0.15 -13.71 8.87
CA PRO A 26 0.43 -14.72 9.74
C PRO A 26 -0.29 -16.07 9.69
N ALA A 27 -1.55 -16.13 9.22
CA ALA A 27 -2.33 -17.36 9.21
C ALA A 27 -1.87 -18.36 8.14
N ASP A 28 -1.50 -17.87 6.95
CA ASP A 28 -1.14 -18.72 5.80
C ASP A 28 0.13 -18.25 5.07
N GLY A 29 0.71 -17.12 5.47
CA GLY A 29 1.93 -16.58 4.89
C GLY A 29 1.74 -15.88 3.54
N ALA A 30 0.50 -15.72 3.05
CA ALA A 30 0.19 -15.03 1.80
C ALA A 30 0.34 -13.50 1.97
N PHE A 31 0.66 -12.78 0.90
CA PHE A 31 0.74 -11.32 0.92
C PHE A 31 -0.60 -10.73 0.51
N ARG A 32 -1.25 -10.00 1.42
CA ARG A 32 -2.56 -9.38 1.19
C ARG A 32 -2.47 -7.87 1.28
N LEU A 33 -3.26 -7.17 0.46
CA LEU A 33 -3.34 -5.71 0.51
C LEU A 33 -3.77 -5.27 1.92
N GLY A 34 -2.90 -4.56 2.61
CA GLY A 34 -3.12 -4.08 3.98
C GLY A 34 -3.18 -2.57 4.10
N ALA A 35 -2.64 -1.84 3.11
CA ALA A 35 -2.73 -0.40 3.03
C ALA A 35 -2.50 0.09 1.61
N VAL A 36 -2.93 1.32 1.33
CA VAL A 36 -2.39 2.13 0.24
C VAL A 36 -1.79 3.41 0.79
N ASN A 37 -0.68 3.85 0.22
CA ASN A 37 0.03 5.06 0.62
C ASN A 37 0.05 6.03 -0.55
N VAL A 38 -0.34 7.28 -0.34
CA VAL A 38 -0.32 8.34 -1.34
C VAL A 38 0.72 9.37 -0.92
N LEU A 39 1.62 9.72 -1.84
CA LEU A 39 2.70 10.65 -1.59
C LEU A 39 2.35 12.03 -2.13
N SER A 40 2.58 13.06 -1.32
CA SER A 40 2.70 14.43 -1.79
C SER A 40 4.17 14.75 -1.99
N LEU A 41 4.51 15.25 -3.17
CA LEU A 41 5.88 15.62 -3.53
C LEU A 41 5.98 17.12 -3.77
N ARG A 42 7.07 17.72 -3.33
CA ARG A 42 7.44 19.10 -3.65
C ARG A 42 8.96 19.18 -3.80
N ASP A 43 9.43 19.80 -4.89
CA ASP A 43 10.86 19.99 -5.16
C ASP A 43 11.68 18.67 -5.10
N GLY A 44 11.08 17.56 -5.56
CA GLY A 44 11.69 16.23 -5.55
C GLY A 44 11.68 15.51 -4.19
N LEU A 45 11.07 16.11 -3.16
CA LEU A 45 11.03 15.57 -1.80
C LEU A 45 9.61 15.15 -1.41
N VAL A 46 9.50 14.11 -0.57
CA VAL A 46 8.22 13.72 0.05
C VAL A 46 7.88 14.70 1.17
N THR A 47 6.78 15.42 1.01
CA THR A 47 6.27 16.35 2.03
C THR A 47 5.17 15.76 2.89
N GLN A 48 4.47 14.75 2.38
CA GLN A 48 3.41 14.05 3.10
C GLN A 48 3.27 12.62 2.58
N LEU A 49 2.90 11.73 3.50
CA LEU A 49 2.46 10.38 3.21
C LEU A 49 1.12 10.16 3.88
N SER A 50 0.08 9.93 3.09
CA SER A 50 -1.27 9.61 3.55
C SER A 50 -1.51 8.11 3.41
N SER A 51 -1.86 7.45 4.52
CA SER A 51 -2.11 6.00 4.56
C SER A 51 -3.59 5.71 4.72
N PHE A 52 -4.12 4.85 3.85
CA PHE A 52 -5.49 4.36 3.93
C PHE A 52 -5.48 2.86 4.21
N ILE A 53 -6.19 2.42 5.25
CA ILE A 53 -6.22 1.04 5.75
C ILE A 53 -7.64 0.49 5.90
N ASP A 54 -8.63 1.22 5.38
CA ASP A 54 -10.03 0.87 5.54
C ASP A 54 -10.36 -0.44 4.79
N PRO A 55 -10.81 -1.49 5.50
CA PRO A 55 -11.09 -2.79 4.90
C PRO A 55 -12.25 -2.77 3.89
N GLU A 56 -13.13 -1.77 3.93
CA GLU A 56 -14.19 -1.61 2.93
C GLU A 56 -13.71 -0.87 1.68
N LEU A 57 -12.71 0.00 1.83
CA LEU A 57 -12.12 0.77 0.74
C LEU A 57 -11.16 -0.09 -0.09
N LEU A 58 -10.24 -0.79 0.56
CA LEU A 58 -9.13 -1.49 -0.10
C LEU A 58 -9.58 -2.45 -1.24
N PRO A 59 -10.64 -3.26 -1.07
CA PRO A 59 -11.14 -4.15 -2.13
C PRO A 59 -11.69 -3.40 -3.35
N ARG A 60 -12.13 -2.14 -3.18
CA ARG A 60 -12.74 -1.32 -4.24
C ARG A 60 -11.72 -0.63 -5.14
N LEU A 61 -10.44 -0.65 -4.78
CA LEU A 61 -9.38 0.05 -5.51
C LEU A 61 -8.93 -0.69 -6.79
N GLY A 62 -9.43 -1.90 -7.04
CA GLY A 62 -9.09 -2.67 -8.25
C GLY A 62 -7.61 -3.06 -8.34
N LEU A 63 -6.90 -3.06 -7.21
CA LEU A 63 -5.49 -3.44 -7.15
C LEU A 63 -5.35 -4.97 -7.23
N PRO A 64 -4.27 -5.51 -7.83
CA PRO A 64 -4.02 -6.94 -7.86
C PRO A 64 -3.99 -7.55 -6.45
N ALA A 65 -4.42 -8.80 -6.33
CA ALA A 65 -4.42 -9.50 -5.04
C ALA A 65 -2.98 -9.79 -4.56
N ASP A 66 -2.08 -10.13 -5.48
CA ASP A 66 -0.69 -10.47 -5.18
C ASP A 66 0.27 -9.37 -5.67
N PRO A 67 1.26 -8.98 -4.85
CA PRO A 67 2.41 -8.23 -5.32
C PRO A 67 3.27 -9.12 -6.25
N PRO A 68 4.02 -8.54 -7.20
CA PRO A 68 4.99 -9.31 -7.98
C PRO A 68 6.04 -10.01 -7.09
#